data_AF-A0A645CZX7-F1
#
_entry.id   AF-A0A645CZX7-F1
#
_cell.length_a   1.000
_cell.length_b   1.000
_cell.length_c   1.000
_cell.angle_alpha   90.00
_cell.angle_beta   90.00
_cell.angle_gamma   90.00
#
_symmetry.space_group_name_H-M   'P 1'
#
loop_
_entity.id
_entity.type
_entity.pdbx_description
1 polymer ?
#
loop_
_entity_poly.entity_id
_entity_poly.type
_entity_poly.pdbx_seq_one_letter_code
_entity_poly.pdbx_strand_id
1 'polypeptide(L)' 'MLVAGTGIYDYIKYFDKNPDKRYISDGNINTVTIPESESNNIDKNRLGDMKLITYNP' A
#
# COMPACT_ATOMS: atom_id res chain seq x y z
N MET A 1 13.30 3.44 26.58
CA MET A 1 12.16 2.78 25.89
C MET A 1 12.59 2.54 24.46
N LEU A 2 12.82 1.30 24.05
CA LEU A 2 13.17 0.95 22.67
C LEU A 2 11.85 0.63 21.97
N VAL A 3 11.46 1.43 20.98
CA VAL A 3 10.25 1.28 20.15
C VAL A 3 10.36 0.10 19.17
N ALA A 4 10.91 -1.03 19.63
CA ALA A 4 11.23 -2.18 18.81
C ALA A 4 9.97 -2.73 18.12
N GLY A 5 10.01 -2.76 16.79
CA GLY A 5 8.94 -3.28 15.94
C GLY A 5 7.99 -2.21 15.40
N THR A 6 8.04 -0.97 15.90
CA THR A 6 7.19 0.14 15.42
C THR A 6 7.97 1.45 15.26
N GLY A 7 9.30 1.42 15.39
CA GLY A 7 10.14 2.60 15.18
C GLY A 7 10.35 2.90 13.70
N ILE A 8 10.63 4.16 13.36
CA ILE A 8 10.85 4.58 11.96
C ILE A 8 11.97 3.77 11.27
N TYR A 9 13.01 3.38 12.01
CA TYR A 9 14.10 2.55 11.49
C TYR A 9 13.68 1.11 11.17
N ASP A 10 12.70 0.57 11.90
CA ASP A 10 12.15 -0.76 11.61
C ASP A 10 11.38 -0.73 10.29
N TYR A 11 10.61 0.34 10.05
CA TYR A 11 9.93 0.57 8.77
C TYR A 11 10.92 0.74 7.61
N ILE A 12 11.97 1.55 7.78
CA ILE A 12 13.02 1.71 6.75
C ILE A 12 13.64 0.34 6.40
N LYS A 13 14.04 -0.44 7.41
CA LYS A 13 14.62 -1.77 7.22
C LYS A 13 13.65 -2.76 6.57
N TYR A 14 12.36 -2.68 6.90
CA TYR A 14 11.31 -3.49 6.27
C TYR A 14 11.19 -3.15 4.79
N PHE A 15 11.12 -1.87 4.45
CA PHE A 15 10.98 -1.40 3.07
C PHE A 15 12.24 -1.60 2.23
N ASP A 16 13.44 -1.68 2.83
CA ASP A 16 14.66 -2.12 2.14
C ASP A 16 14.57 -3.57 1.64
N LYS A 17 13.83 -4.42 2.36
CA LYS A 17 13.59 -5.82 1.97
C LYS A 17 12.33 -6.02 1.12
N ASN A 18 11.41 -5.06 1.16
CA ASN A 18 10.11 -5.10 0.46
C ASN A 18 9.88 -3.77 -0.27
N PRO A 19 10.71 -3.43 -1.29
CA PRO A 19 10.55 -2.18 -2.03
C PRO A 19 9.18 -2.10 -2.73
N ASP A 20 8.59 -3.25 -3.05
CA ASP A 20 7.25 -3.42 -3.62
C ASP A 20 6.12 -2.91 -2.74
N LYS A 21 6.39 -2.75 -1.45
CA LYS A 21 5.43 -2.26 -0.45
C LYS A 21 5.63 -0.81 -0.09
N ARG A 22 6.58 -0.11 -0.73
CA ARG A 22 6.80 1.33 -0.57
C ARG A 22 5.70 2.08 -1.31
N TYR A 23 4.60 2.31 -0.62
CA TYR A 23 3.51 3.14 -1.12
C TYR A 23 3.16 4.22 -0.10
N ILE A 24 2.96 5.44 -0.58
CA ILE A 24 2.44 6.57 0.19
C ILE A 24 1.09 6.94 -0.40
N SER A 25 0.03 6.84 0.40
CA SER A 25 -1.32 7.24 0.00
C SER A 25 -1.45 8.76 -0.12
N ASP A 26 -2.29 9.21 -1.04
CA ASP A 26 -2.73 10.60 -1.15
C ASP A 26 -3.73 11.00 -0.05
N GLY A 27 -4.16 10.05 0.80
CA GLY A 27 -5.08 10.25 1.90
C GLY A 27 -6.56 10.41 1.48
N ASN A 28 -6.89 10.15 0.22
CA ASN A 28 -8.26 10.28 -0.26
C ASN A 28 -9.09 9.04 0.13
N ILE A 29 -10.16 9.27 0.91
CA ILE A 29 -11.05 8.21 1.41
C ILE A 29 -11.81 7.46 0.29
N ASN A 30 -11.97 8.09 -0.87
CA ASN A 30 -12.67 7.48 -2.01
C ASN A 30 -11.71 6.72 -2.95
N THR A 31 -10.44 6.55 -2.56
CA THR A 31 -9.42 5.87 -3.36
C THR A 31 -9.04 4.54 -2.71
N VAL A 32 -9.09 3.47 -3.49
CA VAL A 32 -8.48 2.18 -3.16
C VAL A 32 -7.21 2.04 -3.98
N THR A 33 -6.08 1.79 -3.32
CA THR A 33 -4.80 1.59 -4.00
C THR A 33 -4.26 0.19 -3.76
N ILE A 34 -3.83 -0.47 -4.84
CA ILE A 34 -3.20 -1.79 -4.80
C ILE A 34 -1.91 -1.82 -5.64
N PRO A 35 -0.99 -2.75 -5.38
CA PRO A 35 0.07 -3.06 -6.34
C PRO A 35 -0.52 -3.52 -7.67
N GLU A 36 0.10 -3.16 -8.80
CA GLU A 36 -0.36 -3.58 -10.12
C GLU A 36 -0.45 -5.12 -10.25
N SER A 37 0.45 -5.86 -9.59
CA SER A 37 0.46 -7.33 -9.55
C SER A 37 -0.82 -7.95 -8.97
N GLU A 38 -1.54 -7.20 -8.14
CA GLU A 38 -2.76 -7.66 -7.45
C GLU A 38 -4.04 -7.33 -8.23
N SER A 39 -3.93 -6.75 -9.43
CA SER A 39 -5.10 -6.31 -10.23
C SER A 39 -6.09 -7.42 -10.54
N ASN A 40 -5.59 -8.66 -10.66
CA ASN A 40 -6.42 -9.85 -10.90
C ASN A 40 -7.10 -10.39 -9.64
N ASN A 41 -6.68 -9.94 -8.46
CA ASN A 41 -7.22 -10.35 -7.16
C ASN A 41 -8.34 -9.41 -6.67
N ILE A 42 -8.69 -8.38 -7.45
CA ILE A 42 -9.80 -7.46 -7.15
C ILE A 42 -11.02 -7.75 -8.03
N ASP A 43 -12.17 -7.87 -7.38
CA ASP A 43 -13.47 -7.79 -8.04
C ASP A 43 -13.91 -6.33 -8.18
N LYS A 44 -13.73 -5.79 -9.39
CA LYS A 44 -14.02 -4.37 -9.69
C LYS A 44 -15.50 -4.02 -9.51
N ASN A 45 -16.41 -4.98 -9.60
CA ASN A 45 -17.84 -4.73 -9.43
C ASN A 45 -18.21 -4.42 -7.97
N ARG A 46 -17.33 -4.75 -7.01
CA ARG A 46 -17.54 -4.54 -5.58
C ARG A 46 -16.89 -3.25 -5.06
N LEU A 47 -16.29 -2.46 -5.94
CA LEU A 47 -15.66 -1.18 -5.58
C LEU A 47 -16.68 -0.05 -5.36
N GLY A 48 -17.91 -0.18 -5.86
CA GLY A 48 -18.92 0.88 -5.77
C GLY A 48 -18.42 2.17 -6.43
N ASP A 49 -18.50 3.29 -5.71
CA ASP A 49 -18.06 4.61 -6.18
C ASP A 49 -16.56 4.88 -5.94
N MET A 50 -15.82 3.91 -5.40
CA MET A 50 -14.39 4.08 -5.12
C MET A 50 -13.56 4.04 -6.39
N LYS A 51 -12.55 4.92 -6.45
CA LYS A 51 -11.55 4.93 -7.52
C LYS A 51 -10.46 3.89 -7.21
N LEU A 52 -10.27 2.93 -8.11
CA LEU A 52 -9.10 2.05 -8.05
C LEU A 52 -7.89 2.72 -8.67
N ILE A 53 -6.78 2.75 -7.93
CA ILE A 53 -5.47 3.18 -8.41
C ILE A 53 -4.49 2.00 -8.24
N THR A 54 -3.66 1.78 -9.23
CA THR A 54 -2.54 0.83 -9.14
C THR A 54 -1.23 1.59 -9.01
N TYR A 55 -0.28 1.03 -8.30
CA TYR A 55 1.10 1.50 -8.30
C TYR A 55 2.04 0.39 -8.77
N ASN A 56 3.09 0.79 -9.48
CA ASN A 56 4.20 -0.08 -9.86
C ASN A 56 5.42 0.37 -9.04
N PRO A 57 5.89 -0.45 -8.10
CA PRO A 57 6.97 -0.10 -7.18
C PRO A 57 8.36 0.02 -7.81
#